data_AF-A0A377BVC5-F1
#
_entry.id   AF-A0A377BVC5-F1
#
_cell.length_a   1.000
_cell.length_b   1.000
_cell.length_c   1.000
_cell.angle_alpha   90.00
_cell.angle_beta   90.00
_cell.angle_gamma   90.00
#
_symmetry.space_group_name_H-M   'P 1'
#
loop_
_entity.id
_entity.type
_entity.pdbx_description
1 polymer ?
#
loop_
_entity_poly.entity_id
_entity_poly.type
_entity_poly.pdbx_seq_one_letter_code
_entity_poly.pdbx_strand_id
1 'polypeptide(L)' 'MMTKTQINKLIKMMNDLDYPFEAPLKESFIESIIQIEFNSNSTNCLEKLCNEVSILFKNQPDYLTF' A
#
# COMPACT_ATOMS: atom_id res chain seq x y z
N MET A 1 18.37 9.82 -4.44
CA MET A 1 17.67 10.52 -3.33
C MET A 1 17.09 11.81 -3.90
N MET A 2 15.77 12.03 -3.80
CA MET A 2 15.15 13.27 -4.30
C MET A 2 15.62 14.48 -3.50
N THR A 3 15.77 15.62 -4.18
CA THR A 3 16.13 16.88 -3.52
C THR A 3 14.91 17.50 -2.82
N LYS A 4 15.15 18.27 -1.76
CA LYS A 4 14.09 18.96 -0.98
C LYS A 4 13.14 19.78 -1.88
N THR A 5 13.68 20.38 -2.94
CA THR A 5 12.93 21.15 -3.96
C THR A 5 11.99 20.27 -4.79
N GLN A 6 12.42 19.06 -5.17
CA GLN A 6 11.60 18.12 -5.92
C GLN A 6 10.43 17.60 -5.08
N ILE A 7 10.66 17.34 -3.80
CA ILE A 7 9.61 16.91 -2.85
C ILE A 7 8.54 17.99 -2.69
N ASN A 8 8.93 19.25 -2.49
CA ASN A 8 7.98 20.36 -2.34
C ASN A 8 7.12 20.57 -3.60
N LYS A 9 7.71 20.40 -4.79
CA LYS A 9 6.98 20.48 -6.07
C LYS A 9 5.94 19.36 -6.18
N LEU A 10 6.31 18.14 -5.80
CA LEU A 10 5.41 16.99 -5.81
C LEU A 10 4.24 17.19 -4.85
N ILE A 11 4.50 17.62 -3.61
CA ILE A 11 3.46 17.90 -2.61
C ILE A 11 2.43 18.90 -3.15
N LYS A 12 2.90 19.98 -3.79
CA LYS A 12 2.02 20.98 -4.40
C LYS A 12 1.14 20.35 -5.49
N MET A 13 1.73 19.59 -6.40
CA MET A 13 0.97 18.92 -7.47
C MET A 13 -0.09 17.96 -6.93
N MET A 14 0.22 17.22 -5.87
CA MET A 14 -0.73 16.30 -5.24
C MET A 14 -1.90 17.05 -4.58
N ASN A 15 -1.63 18.16 -3.89
CA ASN A 15 -2.67 19.02 -3.33
C ASN A 15 -3.55 19.65 -4.42
N ASP A 16 -2.94 20.15 -5.50
CA ASP A 16 -3.67 20.76 -6.62
C ASP A 16 -4.59 19.74 -7.33
N LEU A 17 -4.31 18.45 -7.21
CA LEU A 17 -5.09 17.35 -7.78
C LEU A 17 -6.15 16.78 -6.83
N ASP A 18 -6.29 17.33 -5.62
CA ASP A 18 -7.04 16.71 -4.51
C ASP A 18 -6.68 15.22 -4.36
N TYR A 19 -5.41 14.89 -4.59
CA TYR A 19 -4.96 13.52 -4.57
C TYR A 19 -5.12 12.98 -3.14
N PRO A 20 -5.78 11.83 -2.94
CA PRO A 20 -6.03 11.32 -1.61
C PRO A 20 -4.70 11.04 -0.92
N PHE A 21 -4.33 11.89 0.03
CA PHE A 21 -3.25 11.61 0.95
C PHE A 21 -3.77 10.60 1.96
N GLU A 22 -3.60 9.33 1.64
CA GLU A 22 -3.66 8.31 2.67
C GLU A 22 -2.49 8.52 3.63
N ALA A 23 -2.78 8.46 4.93
CA ALA A 23 -1.76 8.60 5.95
C ALA A 23 -0.65 7.58 5.66
N PRO A 24 0.64 7.94 5.85
CA PRO A 24 1.72 6.99 5.70
C PRO A 24 1.40 5.75 6.54
N LEU A 25 1.61 4.58 5.94
CA LEU A 25 1.40 3.31 6.62
C LEU A 25 2.23 3.32 7.91
N LYS A 26 1.53 3.29 9.05
CA LYS A 26 2.17 3.29 10.37
C LYS A 26 2.79 1.94 10.69
N GLU A 27 2.22 0.89 10.12
CA GLU A 27 2.67 -0.49 10.22
C GLU A 27 3.51 -0.84 8.99
N SER A 28 4.32 -1.90 9.08
CA SER A 28 5.04 -2.40 7.90
C SER A 28 4.03 -2.64 6.77
N PHE A 29 4.41 -2.30 5.52
CA PHE A 29 3.57 -2.57 4.36
C PHE A 29 3.12 -4.05 4.31
N ILE A 30 4.00 -4.95 4.72
CA ILE A 30 3.72 -6.39 4.80
C ILE A 30 2.73 -6.72 5.93
N GLU A 31 2.90 -6.13 7.12
CA GLU A 31 1.95 -6.30 8.23
C GLU A 31 0.56 -5.78 7.85
N SER A 32 0.51 -4.64 7.17
CA SER A 32 -0.73 -4.04 6.66
C SER A 32 -1.44 -5.03 5.74
N ILE A 33 -0.74 -5.69 4.82
CA ILE A 33 -1.32 -6.68 3.90
C ILE A 33 -1.81 -7.95 4.60
N ILE A 34 -1.05 -8.46 5.59
CA ILE A 34 -1.43 -9.67 6.33
C ILE A 34 -2.74 -9.45 7.10
N GLN A 35 -2.92 -8.24 7.64
CA GLN A 35 -4.09 -7.86 8.41
C GLN A 35 -5.31 -7.45 7.56
N ILE A 36 -5.19 -7.34 6.23
CA ILE A 36 -6.32 -7.01 5.36
C ILE A 36 -7.45 -8.04 5.53
N GLU A 37 -8.66 -7.53 5.79
CA GLU A 37 -9.90 -8.30 5.68
C GLU A 37 -10.27 -8.46 4.20
N PHE A 38 -10.47 -9.71 3.80
CA PHE A 38 -10.75 -10.06 2.42
C PHE A 38 -12.11 -9.54 1.97
N ASN A 39 -12.10 -8.69 0.95
CA ASN A 39 -13.30 -8.35 0.18
C ASN A 39 -13.24 -9.02 -1.21
N SER A 40 -13.85 -10.21 -1.32
CA SER A 40 -13.92 -10.96 -2.58
C SER A 40 -14.66 -10.24 -3.71
N ASN A 41 -15.42 -9.20 -3.38
CA ASN A 41 -16.22 -8.43 -4.33
C ASN A 41 -15.52 -7.15 -4.80
N SER A 42 -14.25 -6.95 -4.43
CA SER A 42 -13.51 -5.79 -4.93
C SER A 42 -13.42 -5.79 -6.44
N THR A 43 -13.72 -4.64 -7.04
CA THR A 43 -13.53 -4.36 -8.47
C THR A 43 -12.18 -3.69 -8.75
N ASN A 44 -11.51 -3.19 -7.72
CA ASN A 44 -10.23 -2.50 -7.84
C ASN A 44 -9.08 -3.51 -8.01
N CYS A 45 -8.23 -3.31 -9.03
CA CYS A 45 -7.15 -4.25 -9.34
C CYS A 45 -6.07 -4.31 -8.24
N LEU A 46 -5.79 -3.20 -7.54
CA LEU A 46 -4.82 -3.17 -6.45
C LEU A 46 -5.34 -3.91 -5.21
N GLU A 47 -6.63 -3.76 -4.90
CA GLU A 47 -7.25 -4.48 -3.78
C GLU A 47 -7.30 -5.99 -4.06
N LYS A 48 -7.58 -6.41 -5.31
CA LYS A 48 -7.44 -7.82 -5.72
C LYS A 48 -6.02 -8.35 -5.54
N LEU A 49 -5.01 -7.58 -5.96
CA LEU A 49 -3.61 -7.95 -5.78
C LEU A 49 -3.25 -8.09 -4.29
N CYS A 50 -3.62 -7.11 -3.47
CA CYS A 50 -3.39 -7.17 -2.02
C CYS A 50 -4.07 -8.40 -1.39
N ASN A 51 -5.28 -8.73 -1.83
CA ASN A 51 -5.96 -9.96 -1.41
C ASN A 51 -5.12 -11.20 -1.77
N GLU A 52 -4.76 -11.38 -3.05
CA GLU A 52 -3.97 -12.55 -3.47
C GLU A 52 -2.64 -12.69 -2.71
N VAL A 53 -1.94 -11.57 -2.49
CA VAL A 53 -0.69 -11.54 -1.72
C VAL A 53 -0.92 -11.88 -0.25
N SER A 54 -2.02 -11.39 0.35
CA SER A 54 -2.40 -11.75 1.72
C SER A 54 -2.68 -13.25 1.85
N ILE A 55 -3.33 -13.87 0.84
CA ILE A 55 -3.55 -15.34 0.81
C ILE A 55 -2.22 -16.07 0.74
N LEU A 56 -1.32 -15.63 -0.15
CA LEU A 56 0.00 -16.23 -0.31
C LEU A 56 0.77 -16.21 1.02
N PHE A 57 0.83 -15.07 1.70
CA PHE A 57 1.54 -14.94 2.97
C PHE A 57 0.93 -15.78 4.09
N LYS A 58 -0.41 -15.90 4.14
CA LYS A 58 -1.10 -16.78 5.09
C LYS A 58 -0.78 -18.26 4.84
N ASN A 59 -0.69 -18.67 3.59
CA ASN A 59 -0.44 -20.06 3.21
C ASN A 59 1.04 -20.43 3.19
N GLN A 60 1.94 -19.47 2.98
CA GLN A 60 3.37 -19.65 2.83
C GLN A 60 4.10 -18.59 3.68
N PRO A 61 4.11 -18.76 5.02
CA PRO A 61 4.70 -17.79 5.94
C PRO A 61 6.23 -17.66 5.76
N ASP A 62 6.88 -18.63 5.11
CA ASP A 62 8.33 -18.62 4.85
C ASP A 62 8.77 -17.38 4.03
N TYR A 63 7.87 -16.80 3.22
CA TYR A 63 8.14 -15.55 2.50
C TYR A 63 8.23 -14.31 3.41
N LEU A 64 7.86 -14.43 4.68
CA LEU A 64 7.89 -13.35 5.67
C LEU A 64 9.17 -13.35 6.51
N THR A 65 9.95 -14.42 6.44
CA THR A 65 11.22 -14.58 7.18
C THR A 65 12.40 -14.30 6.25
N PHE A 66 13.17 -13.25 6.57
CA PHE A 66 14.42 -12.86 5.90
C PHE A 66 15.65 -13.23 6.73
#